data_AF-A0A535N6A7-F1
#
_entry.id   AF-A0A535N6A7-F1
#
_cell.length_a   1.000
_cell.length_b   1.000
_cell.length_c   1.000
_cell.angle_alpha   90.00
_cell.angle_beta   90.00
_cell.angle_gamma   90.00
#
_symmetry.space_group_name_H-M   'P 1'
#
loop_
_entity.id
_entity.type
_entity.pdbx_description
1 polymer ?
#
loop_
_entity_poly.entity_id
_entity_poly.type
_entity_poly.pdbx_seq_one_letter_code
_entity_poly.pdbx_strand_id
1 'polypeptide(L)'
;MATLKLELFGRYGTSSRTAPASASVEALGEALGQRLKKMALLLRKMEALGWWIEPRGHELIARTDLDEADAQAQLEAAGVWIIARQHAPVGPDGRVRWSSGILHDR
;
A
#
# COMPACT_ATOMS: atom_id res chain seq x y z
N MET A 1 -2.02 -14.06 12.51
CA MET A 1 -0.89 -13.11 12.43
C MET A 1 -0.75 -12.69 10.98
N ALA A 2 -1.08 -11.46 10.58
CA ALA A 2 -1.25 -11.08 9.16
C ALA A 2 -0.12 -10.14 8.65
N THR A 3 0.17 -10.09 7.34
CA THR A 3 1.14 -9.15 6.73
C THR A 3 0.71 -8.71 5.33
N LEU A 4 0.90 -7.45 5.00
CA LEU A 4 0.45 -6.86 3.75
C LEU A 4 1.67 -6.44 2.92
N LYS A 5 1.81 -6.97 1.70
CA LYS A 5 2.94 -6.64 0.80
C LYS A 5 2.55 -5.58 -0.23
N LEU A 6 3.12 -4.39 -0.12
CA LEU A 6 2.75 -3.27 -0.99
C LEU A 6 3.65 -3.16 -2.22
N GLU A 7 3.11 -3.24 -3.44
CA GLU A 7 3.89 -2.95 -4.65
C GLU A 7 3.84 -1.46 -4.98
N LEU A 8 4.98 -0.88 -5.40
CA LEU A 8 5.19 0.55 -5.62
C LEU A 8 4.95 1.02 -7.06
N PHE A 9 4.85 0.10 -8.03
CA PHE A 9 4.81 0.45 -9.46
C PHE A 9 3.72 -0.35 -10.20
N GLY A 10 2.68 0.35 -10.68
CA GLY A 10 1.60 -0.22 -11.48
C GLY A 10 1.34 0.66 -12.71
N ARG A 11 1.12 0.03 -13.87
CA ARG A 11 1.08 0.62 -15.24
C ARG A 11 0.25 1.91 -15.36
N TYR A 12 0.80 2.92 -16.05
CA TYR A 12 0.08 4.12 -16.48
C TYR A 12 -0.26 4.06 -17.97
N GLY A 13 -1.53 4.37 -18.29
CA GLY A 13 -2.00 4.62 -19.64
C GLY A 13 -2.35 6.11 -19.82
N THR A 14 -1.74 6.73 -20.83
CA THR A 14 -2.24 7.90 -21.57
C THR A 14 -1.46 7.99 -22.88
N SER A 15 -2.14 8.19 -24.01
CA SER A 15 -1.52 8.15 -25.35
C SER A 15 -0.52 9.29 -25.55
N SER A 16 0.72 8.94 -25.91
CA SER A 16 1.93 9.78 -25.81
C SER A 16 2.40 10.42 -27.12
N ARG A 17 1.56 10.49 -28.16
CA ARG A 17 2.09 10.64 -29.53
C ARG A 17 2.67 12.03 -29.89
N THR A 18 2.40 13.08 -29.10
CA THR A 18 2.82 14.46 -29.41
C THR A 18 3.34 15.27 -28.21
N ALA A 19 3.43 14.69 -27.02
CA ALA A 19 3.90 15.40 -25.82
C ALA A 19 5.44 15.36 -25.71
N PRO A 20 6.11 16.46 -25.28
CA PRO A 20 7.52 16.43 -24.95
C PRO A 20 7.82 15.39 -23.85
N ALA A 21 8.98 14.74 -23.92
CA ALA A 21 9.38 13.75 -22.92
C ALA A 21 9.43 14.34 -21.49
N SER A 22 9.79 15.62 -21.34
CA SER A 22 9.78 16.33 -20.06
C SER A 22 8.40 16.33 -19.41
N ALA A 23 7.34 16.61 -20.17
CA ALA A 23 5.96 16.60 -19.67
C ALA A 23 5.53 15.20 -19.20
N SER A 24 6.02 14.14 -19.85
CA SER A 24 5.76 12.76 -19.43
C SER A 24 6.47 12.41 -18.13
N VAL A 25 7.71 12.91 -17.94
CA VAL A 25 8.48 12.73 -16.70
C VAL A 25 7.88 13.53 -15.55
N GLU A 26 7.43 14.76 -15.80
CA GLU A 26 6.71 15.58 -14.81
C GLU A 26 5.43 14.91 -14.35
N ALA A 27 4.59 14.45 -15.28
CA ALA A 27 3.36 13.73 -14.94
C ALA A 27 3.63 12.45 -14.14
N LEU A 28 4.70 11.71 -14.47
CA LEU A 28 5.14 10.55 -13.68
C LEU A 28 5.54 10.97 -12.25
N GLY A 29 6.31 12.05 -12.12
CA GLY A 29 6.73 12.59 -10.83
C GLY A 29 5.57 13.04 -9.95
N GLU A 30 4.60 13.74 -10.53
CA GLU A 30 3.37 14.15 -9.82
C GLU A 30 2.55 12.95 -9.36
N ALA A 31 2.36 11.96 -10.25
CA ALA A 31 1.62 10.76 -9.95
C ALA A 31 2.28 9.95 -8.82
N LEU A 32 3.61 9.82 -8.85
CA LEU A 32 4.39 9.20 -7.78
C LEU A 32 4.25 9.99 -6.46
N GLY A 33 4.37 11.31 -6.50
CA GLY A 33 4.20 12.17 -5.32
C GLY A 33 2.83 12.01 -4.67
N GLN A 34 1.76 11.93 -5.46
CA GLN A 34 0.40 11.69 -4.95
C GLN A 34 0.26 10.30 -4.32
N ARG A 35 0.87 9.28 -4.92
CA ARG A 35 0.91 7.92 -4.36
C ARG A 35 1.62 7.90 -3.00
N LEU A 36 2.78 8.54 -2.90
CA LEU A 36 3.55 8.61 -1.65
C LEU A 36 2.79 9.35 -0.54
N LYS A 37 2.06 10.43 -0.88
CA LYS A 37 1.19 11.14 0.09
C LYS A 37 0.09 10.25 0.66
N LYS A 38 -0.59 9.47 -0.19
CA LYS A 38 -1.61 8.51 0.25
C LYS A 38 -1.02 7.43 1.14
N MET A 39 0.16 6.90 0.77
CA MET A 39 0.88 5.94 1.58
C MET A 39 1.23 6.51 2.96
N ALA A 40 1.79 7.72 3.01
CA ALA A 40 2.12 8.38 4.27
C ALA A 40 0.89 8.59 5.17
N LEU A 41 -0.28 8.91 4.59
CA LEU A 41 -1.53 9.01 5.32
C LEU A 41 -1.95 7.65 5.93
N LEU A 42 -1.88 6.57 5.15
CA LEU A 42 -2.18 5.22 5.62
C LEU A 42 -1.28 4.83 6.80
N LEU A 43 0.04 5.01 6.67
CA LEU A 43 1.01 4.64 7.70
C LEU A 43 0.76 5.42 8.99
N ARG A 44 0.55 6.74 8.90
CA ARG A 44 0.23 7.57 10.08
C ARG A 44 -1.04 7.11 10.80
N LYS A 45 -2.06 6.67 10.04
CA LYS A 45 -3.30 6.13 10.63
C LYS A 45 -3.05 4.79 11.30
N MET A 46 -2.29 3.90 10.67
CA MET A 46 -1.89 2.62 11.26
C MET A 46 -1.08 2.82 12.55
N GLU A 47 -0.08 3.71 12.55
CA GLU A 47 0.69 4.08 13.75
C GLU A 47 -0.21 4.61 14.87
N ALA A 48 -1.14 5.51 14.54
CA ALA A 48 -2.11 6.04 15.51
C ALA A 48 -3.08 4.98 16.07
N LEU A 49 -3.33 3.92 15.30
CA LEU A 49 -4.11 2.75 15.72
C LEU A 49 -3.28 1.72 16.49
N GLY A 50 -1.99 1.98 16.72
CA GLY A 50 -1.07 1.10 17.46
C GLY A 50 -0.44 -0.01 16.62
N TRP A 51 -0.50 0.07 15.28
CA TRP A 51 0.15 -0.91 14.42
C TRP A 51 1.66 -0.73 14.43
N TRP A 52 2.39 -1.84 14.43
CA TRP A 52 3.83 -1.84 14.25
C TRP A 52 4.19 -1.80 12.77
N ILE A 53 5.05 -0.86 12.37
CA ILE A 53 5.48 -0.70 10.97
C ILE A 53 6.99 -0.84 10.87
N GLU A 54 7.45 -1.78 10.04
CA GLU A 54 8.87 -2.08 9.82
C GLU A 54 9.21 -1.96 8.33
N PRO A 55 10.14 -1.08 7.93
CA PRO A 55 10.67 -1.08 6.57
C PRO A 55 11.62 -2.26 6.35
N ARG A 56 11.43 -3.01 5.26
CA ARG A 56 12.35 -4.07 4.80
C ARG A 56 12.68 -3.89 3.33
N GLY A 57 13.85 -3.29 3.06
CA GLY A 57 14.28 -2.99 1.70
C GLY A 57 13.27 -2.08 0.98
N HIS A 58 12.57 -2.62 0.00
CA HIS A 58 11.53 -1.90 -0.76
C HIS A 58 10.11 -2.13 -0.25
N GLU A 59 9.94 -2.90 0.83
CA GLU A 59 8.65 -3.26 1.40
C GLU A 59 8.42 -2.58 2.75
N LEU A 60 7.14 -2.36 3.08
CA LEU A 60 6.70 -1.92 4.40
C LEU A 60 5.82 -3.00 5.00
N ILE A 61 6.22 -3.51 6.16
CA ILE A 61 5.51 -4.55 6.88
C ILE A 61 4.76 -3.89 8.04
N ALA A 62 3.43 -3.83 7.92
CA ALA A 62 2.55 -3.40 9.00
C ALA A 62 1.97 -4.62 9.72
N ARG A 63 2.01 -4.61 11.06
CA ARG A 63 1.55 -5.70 11.94
C ARG A 63 0.62 -5.14 13.03
N THR A 64 -0.37 -5.94 13.40
CA THR A 64 -1.29 -5.67 14.51
C THR A 64 -1.63 -7.01 15.19
N ASP A 65 -2.03 -6.94 16.46
CA ASP A 65 -2.47 -8.12 17.24
C ASP A 65 -3.92 -8.52 16.91
N LEU A 66 -4.63 -7.70 16.13
CA LEU A 66 -5.98 -8.00 15.64
C LEU A 66 -5.97 -9.16 14.64
N ASP A 67 -7.09 -9.86 14.57
CA ASP A 67 -7.34 -10.78 13.47
C ASP A 67 -7.60 -10.03 12.14
N GLU A 68 -7.67 -10.77 11.03
CA GLU A 68 -7.80 -10.16 9.70
C GLU A 68 -9.10 -9.37 9.52
N ALA A 69 -10.21 -9.83 10.12
CA ALA A 69 -11.50 -9.19 9.98
C ALA A 69 -11.55 -7.89 10.80
N ASP A 70 -11.05 -7.93 12.03
CA ASP A 70 -10.99 -6.77 12.92
C ASP A 70 -9.97 -5.74 12.42
N ALA A 71 -8.83 -6.19 11.90
CA ALA A 71 -7.84 -5.31 11.27
C ALA A 71 -8.42 -4.58 10.05
N GLN A 72 -9.18 -5.29 9.20
CA GLN A 72 -9.87 -4.67 8.07
C GLN A 72 -10.92 -3.65 8.55
N ALA A 73 -11.79 -4.05 9.47
CA ALA A 73 -12.84 -3.18 10.01
C ALA A 73 -12.25 -1.90 10.64
N GLN A 74 -11.11 -2.01 11.32
CA GLN A 74 -10.41 -0.85 11.90
C GLN A 74 -9.89 0.11 10.82
N LEU A 75 -9.32 -0.42 9.72
CA LEU A 75 -8.86 0.40 8.59
C LEU A 75 -10.04 1.03 7.81
N GLU A 76 -11.17 0.33 7.72
CA GLU A 76 -12.40 0.84 7.14
C GLU A 76 -12.96 1.99 7.98
N ALA A 77 -13.06 1.81 9.30
CA ALA A 77 -13.49 2.85 10.23
C ALA A 77 -12.55 4.07 10.21
N ALA A 78 -11.24 3.85 10.00
CA ALA A 78 -10.26 4.92 9.83
C ALA A 78 -10.28 5.57 8.43
N GLY A 79 -11.12 5.08 7.50
CA GLY A 79 -11.27 5.62 6.16
C GLY A 79 -10.09 5.37 5.23
N VAL A 80 -9.18 4.46 5.59
CA VAL A 80 -7.92 4.20 4.86
C VAL A 80 -7.87 2.83 4.21
N TRP A 81 -8.89 1.99 4.39
CA TRP A 81 -8.95 0.65 3.79
C TRP A 81 -8.79 0.66 2.26
N ILE A 82 -9.43 1.61 1.56
CA ILE A 82 -9.28 1.74 0.10
C ILE A 82 -7.82 1.97 -0.30
N ILE A 83 -7.09 2.76 0.47
CA ILE A 83 -5.67 3.03 0.22
C ILE A 83 -4.85 1.76 0.49
N ALA A 84 -5.11 1.07 1.60
CA ALA A 84 -4.45 -0.20 1.91
C ALA A 84 -4.66 -1.23 0.80
N ARG A 85 -5.90 -1.42 0.33
CA ARG A 85 -6.25 -2.38 -0.74
C ARG A 85 -5.60 -2.06 -2.09
N GLN A 86 -5.42 -0.78 -2.43
CA GLN A 86 -4.77 -0.37 -3.68
C GLN A 86 -3.28 -0.71 -3.73
N HIS A 87 -2.67 -0.86 -2.55
CA HIS A 87 -1.26 -1.13 -2.44
C HIS A 87 -0.99 -2.59 -2.08
N ALA A 88 -1.90 -3.25 -1.37
CA ALA A 88 -1.84 -4.65 -0.96
C ALA A 88 -1.68 -5.66 -2.11
N PRO A 89 -1.08 -6.83 -1.85
CA PRO A 89 -1.09 -7.92 -2.80
C PRO A 89 -2.51 -8.49 -2.81
N VAL A 90 -3.06 -8.72 -4.00
CA VAL A 90 -4.43 -9.23 -4.16
C VAL A 90 -4.37 -10.68 -4.64
N GLY A 91 -5.16 -11.57 -4.01
CA GLY A 91 -5.30 -12.95 -4.41
C GLY A 91 -6.08 -13.13 -5.73
N PRO A 92 -6.11 -14.34 -6.29
CA PRO A 92 -6.90 -14.64 -7.50
C PRO A 92 -8.40 -14.39 -7.33
N ASP A 93 -8.88 -14.37 -6.09
CA ASP A 93 -10.26 -14.11 -5.67
C ASP A 93 -10.58 -12.60 -5.51
N GLY A 94 -9.61 -11.72 -5.80
CA GLY A 94 -9.80 -10.27 -5.67
C GLY A 94 -9.74 -9.74 -4.23
N ARG A 95 -9.41 -10.61 -3.25
CA ARG A 95 -9.26 -10.25 -1.84
C ARG A 95 -7.82 -9.86 -1.52
N VAL A 96 -7.68 -8.96 -0.57
CA VAL A 96 -6.37 -8.62 -0.01
C VAL A 96 -5.77 -9.89 0.61
N ARG A 97 -4.56 -10.25 0.17
CA ARG A 97 -3.83 -11.36 0.75
C ARG A 97 -3.13 -10.88 2.02
N TRP A 98 -3.69 -11.24 3.15
CA TRP A 98 -3.04 -11.18 4.44
C TRP A 98 -2.02 -12.31 4.51
N SER A 99 -0.76 -12.01 4.80
CA SER A 99 0.27 -13.01 5.03
C SER A 99 0.10 -13.54 6.45
N SER A 100 -0.50 -14.72 6.58
CA SER A 100 -0.47 -15.49 7.81
C SER A 100 1.00 -15.74 8.19
N GLY A 101 1.39 -15.34 9.40
CA GLY A 101 2.77 -15.12 9.79
C GLY A 101 3.69 -16.31 9.56
N ILE A 102 4.84 -16.04 8.97
CA ILE A 102 6.21 -16.19 9.50
C ILE A 102 7.09 -15.61 8.40
N LEU A 103 7.53 -14.36 8.56
CA LEU A 103 8.69 -13.86 7.83
C LEU A 103 9.91 -14.54 8.46
N HIS A 104 10.26 -15.73 7.96
CA HIS A 104 11.52 -16.36 8.30
C HIS A 104 12.65 -15.44 7.84
N ASP A 105 13.47 -15.04 8.80
CA ASP A 105 14.76 -14.40 8.56
C ASP A 105 15.62 -15.37 7.72
N ARG A 106 15.99 -14.95 6.51
CA ARG A 106 17.06 -15.55 5.70
C ARG A 106 17.80 -14.45 4.98
#